data_AF-A0A8T1LMH7-F1
#
_entry.id   AF-A0A8T1LMH7-F1
#
_cell.length_a   1.000
_cell.length_b   1.000
_cell.length_c   1.000
_cell.angle_alpha   90.00
_cell.angle_beta   90.00
_cell.angle_gamma   90.00
#
_symmetry.space_group_name_H-M   'P 1'
#
loop_
_entity.id
_entity.type
_entity.pdbx_description
1 polymer ?
#
loop_
_entity_poly.entity_id
_entity_poly.type
_entity_poly.pdbx_seq_one_letter_code
_entity_poly.pdbx_strand_id
1 'polypeptide(L)'
;MQNGDFVVYYDETNFNVYCKRTQGRAKRGEQATVVLPPSRSANLQVQCAVSTEVGLVHYRLYRGSIRMDENAAFIDEIYDKVKPSSTYLP
;
A
#
# COMPACT_ATOMS: atom_id res chain seq x y z
N MET A 1 1.25 -23.72 -17.90
CA MET A 1 2.29 -22.91 -18.55
C MET A 1 3.62 -23.54 -18.18
N GLN A 2 4.28 -24.18 -19.14
CA GLN A 2 5.55 -24.90 -18.94
C GLN A 2 6.69 -23.91 -19.22
N ASN A 3 7.57 -23.70 -18.24
CA ASN A 3 8.71 -22.77 -18.25
C ASN A 3 8.36 -21.27 -18.37
N GLY A 4 7.51 -20.75 -17.48
CA GLY A 4 7.44 -19.31 -17.20
C GLY A 4 8.26 -18.98 -15.96
N ASP A 5 9.05 -17.91 -16.01
CA ASP A 5 9.69 -17.38 -14.81
C ASP A 5 8.62 -16.90 -13.81
N PHE A 6 8.76 -17.26 -12.54
CA PHE A 6 7.86 -16.81 -11.49
C PHE A 6 8.17 -15.34 -11.15
N VAL A 7 7.40 -14.42 -11.73
CA VAL A 7 7.59 -12.97 -11.51
C VAL A 7 6.71 -12.47 -10.37
N VAL A 8 7.32 -11.74 -9.44
CA VAL A 8 6.64 -10.99 -8.38
C VAL A 8 6.91 -9.51 -8.56
N TYR A 9 5.84 -8.74 -8.66
CA TYR A 9 5.87 -7.29 -8.70
C TYR A 9 5.73 -6.76 -7.28
N TYR A 10 6.65 -5.90 -6.89
CA TYR A 10 6.68 -5.24 -5.60
C TYR A 10 6.65 -3.73 -5.78
N ASP A 11 5.79 -3.05 -5.02
CA ASP A 11 5.77 -1.58 -4.98
C ASP A 11 5.25 -1.06 -3.63
N GLU A 12 5.56 0.21 -3.38
CA GLU A 12 5.13 0.97 -2.21
C GLU A 12 4.26 2.14 -2.61
N THR A 13 3.09 2.28 -1.98
CA THR A 13 2.20 3.41 -2.24
C THR A 13 1.80 4.14 -0.97
N ASN A 14 1.67 5.46 -1.08
CA ASN A 14 1.33 6.35 0.01
C ASN A 14 -0.14 6.79 -0.10
N PHE A 15 -0.95 6.45 0.89
CA PHE A 15 -2.32 6.94 1.00
C PHE A 15 -2.42 8.00 2.09
N ASN A 16 -2.89 9.18 1.69
CA ASN A 16 -3.34 10.17 2.66
C ASN A 16 -4.69 9.74 3.21
N VAL A 17 -4.74 9.35 4.49
CA VAL A 17 -5.96 8.91 5.18
C VAL A 17 -6.84 10.11 5.58
N TYR A 18 -6.39 11.33 5.31
CA TYR A 18 -7.18 12.52 5.53
C TYR A 18 -8.34 12.61 4.51
N CYS A 19 -9.49 12.09 4.92
CA CYS A 19 -10.72 12.16 4.14
C CYS A 19 -11.47 13.46 4.46
N LYS A 20 -11.33 14.49 3.63
CA LYS A 20 -12.20 15.68 3.65
C LYS A 20 -12.99 15.79 2.35
N ARG A 21 -14.27 16.15 2.46
CA ARG A 21 -15.05 16.59 1.30
C ARG A 21 -14.55 17.94 0.81
N THR A 22 -14.28 18.03 -0.49
CA THR A 22 -13.91 19.29 -1.16
C THR A 22 -15.05 20.32 -1.15
N GLN A 23 -16.30 19.84 -1.00
CA GLN A 23 -17.50 20.68 -1.04
C GLN A 23 -18.30 20.57 0.26
N GLY A 24 -18.75 21.71 0.75
CA GLY A 24 -19.70 21.85 1.86
C GLY A 24 -20.95 22.61 1.42
N ARG A 25 -22.01 22.56 2.23
CA ARG A 25 -23.20 23.39 2.03
C ARG A 25 -23.20 24.51 3.07
N ALA A 26 -23.46 25.73 2.62
CA ALA A 26 -23.75 26.88 3.47
C ALA A 26 -25.11 27.47 3.09
N LYS A 27 -25.65 28.33 3.94
CA LYS A 27 -26.85 29.09 3.61
C LYS A 27 -26.56 30.04 2.45
N ARG A 28 -27.59 30.38 1.68
CA ARG A 28 -27.47 31.33 0.56
C ARG A 28 -26.98 32.68 1.09
N GLY A 29 -25.82 33.13 0.61
CA GLY A 29 -25.16 34.36 1.07
C GLY A 29 -24.01 34.15 2.05
N GLU A 30 -23.78 32.92 2.53
CA GLU A 30 -22.66 32.58 3.40
C GLU A 30 -21.61 31.72 2.69
N GLN A 31 -20.34 31.90 3.05
CA GLN A 31 -19.26 31.06 2.55
C GLN A 31 -19.26 29.71 3.29
N ALA A 32 -19.18 28.60 2.55
CA ALA A 32 -18.99 27.28 3.15
C ALA A 32 -17.54 27.08 3.60
N THR A 33 -17.17 27.62 4.76
CA THR A 33 -15.85 27.46 5.39
C THR A 33 -15.88 26.40 6.48
N VAL A 34 -14.84 25.56 6.53
CA VAL A 34 -14.61 24.60 7.63
C VAL A 34 -13.21 24.85 8.18
N VAL A 35 -13.12 25.30 9.43
CA VAL A 35 -11.87 25.39 10.19
C VAL A 35 -11.46 23.99 10.60
N LEU A 36 -10.24 23.59 10.28
CA LEU A 36 -9.74 22.25 10.53
C LEU A 36 -8.44 22.30 11.30
N PRO A 37 -8.20 21.33 12.20
CA PRO A 37 -6.87 21.12 12.75
C PRO A 37 -5.90 20.77 11.61
N PRO A 38 -4.59 21.06 11.77
CA PRO A 38 -3.59 20.75 10.77
C PRO A 38 -3.65 19.26 10.38
N SER A 39 -3.96 19.00 9.11
CA SER A 39 -4.21 17.67 8.54
C SER A 39 -2.94 16.84 8.31
N ARG A 40 -1.87 17.07 9.09
CA ARG A 40 -0.61 16.30 9.01
C ARG A 40 -0.71 14.97 9.75
N SER A 41 -1.82 14.23 9.58
CA SER A 41 -1.83 12.83 10.02
C SER A 41 -0.80 12.06 9.20
N ALA A 42 -0.11 11.12 9.83
CA ALA A 42 0.85 10.27 9.13
C ALA A 42 0.15 9.56 7.96
N ASN A 43 0.75 9.61 6.77
CA ASN A 43 0.27 8.86 5.62
C ASN A 43 0.29 7.36 5.94
N LEU A 44 -0.70 6.64 5.43
CA LEU A 44 -0.70 5.19 5.43
C LEU A 44 0.14 4.74 4.24
N GLN A 45 1.30 4.16 4.51
CA GLN A 45 2.11 3.51 3.50
C GLN A 45 1.67 2.05 3.39
N VAL A 46 1.57 1.58 2.14
CA VAL A 46 1.22 0.20 1.81
C VAL A 46 2.36 -0.37 1.00
N GLN A 47 2.97 -1.42 1.51
CA GLN A 47 3.87 -2.30 0.76
C GLN A 47 3.05 -3.46 0.23
N CYS A 48 3.20 -3.76 -1.05
CA CYS A 48 2.43 -4.82 -1.67
C CYS A 48 3.27 -5.61 -2.66
N ALA A 49 3.14 -6.93 -2.61
CA ALA A 49 3.71 -7.85 -3.57
C ALA A 49 2.60 -8.65 -4.25
N VAL A 50 2.60 -8.65 -5.58
CA VAL A 50 1.62 -9.35 -6.41
C VAL A 50 2.30 -10.17 -7.50
N SER A 51 1.71 -11.30 -7.84
CA SER A 51 2.13 -12.14 -8.96
C SER A 51 0.93 -12.41 -9.85
N THR A 52 1.17 -12.59 -11.15
CA THR A 52 0.13 -12.95 -12.12
C THR A 52 -0.45 -14.34 -11.87
N GLU A 53 0.29 -15.22 -11.20
CA GLU A 53 -0.08 -16.62 -11.00
C GLU A 53 -0.80 -16.85 -9.67
N VAL A 54 -0.39 -16.13 -8.61
CA VAL A 54 -0.90 -16.29 -7.24
C VAL A 54 -1.84 -15.14 -6.84
N GLY A 55 -1.80 -14.02 -7.55
CA GLY A 55 -2.50 -12.79 -7.16
C GLY A 55 -1.73 -12.05 -6.06
N LEU A 56 -2.38 -11.78 -4.92
CA LEU A 56 -1.75 -11.09 -3.81
C LEU A 56 -0.83 -12.05 -3.03
N VAL A 57 0.47 -11.79 -3.05
CA VAL A 57 1.47 -12.61 -2.35
C VAL A 57 1.62 -12.16 -0.90
N HIS A 58 1.85 -10.87 -0.70
CA HIS A 58 2.02 -10.30 0.63
C HIS A 58 1.70 -8.81 0.63
N TYR A 59 1.27 -8.30 1.78
CA TYR A 59 1.11 -6.87 1.98
C TYR A 59 1.39 -6.49 3.43
N ARG A 60 1.80 -5.25 3.64
CA ARG A 60 1.95 -4.66 4.96
C ARG A 60 1.48 -3.20 4.95
N LEU A 61 0.91 -2.80 6.09
CA LEU A 61 0.39 -1.46 6.32
C LEU A 61 1.25 -0.76 7.36
N TYR A 62 1.78 0.40 7.01
CA TYR A 62 2.62 1.21 7.89
C TYR A 62 2.01 2.59 8.05
N ARG A 63 2.09 3.13 9.27
CA ARG A 63 1.75 4.54 9.52
C ARG A 63 3.04 5.31 9.66
N GLY A 64 3.31 6.19 8.69
CA GLY A 64 4.59 6.91 8.60
C GLY A 64 5.50 6.34 7.51
N SER A 65 6.79 6.65 7.61
CA SER A 65 7.81 6.22 6.65
C SER A 65 8.38 4.85 7.00
N ILE A 66 8.53 3.99 6.00
CA ILE A 66 9.18 2.70 6.15
C ILE A 66 10.69 2.85 6.11
N ARG A 67 11.39 2.14 7.00
CA ARG A 67 12.85 2.12 7.03
C ARG A 67 13.41 0.99 6.16
N MET A 68 14.69 1.11 5.81
CA MET A 68 15.32 0.17 4.88
C MET A 68 15.40 -1.26 5.44
N ASP A 69 15.63 -1.41 6.74
CA ASP A 69 15.66 -2.69 7.46
C ASP A 69 14.28 -3.37 7.46
N GLU A 70 13.22 -2.59 7.68
CA GLU A 70 11.85 -3.08 7.60
C GLU A 70 11.49 -3.53 6.17
N ASN A 71 11.96 -2.81 5.16
CA ASN A 71 11.76 -3.18 3.76
C ASN A 71 12.55 -4.45 3.37
N ALA A 72 13.79 -4.59 3.83
CA ALA A 72 14.58 -5.80 3.59
C ALA A 72 13.90 -7.05 4.17
N ALA A 73 13.42 -6.97 5.42
CA ALA A 73 12.65 -8.05 6.04
C ALA A 73 11.36 -8.38 5.27
N PHE A 74 10.72 -7.39 4.65
CA PHE A 74 9.53 -7.62 3.82
C PHE A 74 9.85 -8.44 2.56
N ILE A 75 11.00 -8.20 1.92
CA ILE A 75 11.46 -9.00 0.77
C ILE A 75 11.72 -10.45 1.15
N ASP A 76 12.35 -10.69 2.31
CA ASP A 76 12.56 -12.05 2.82
C ASP A 76 11.23 -12.77 3.06
N GLU A 77 10.25 -12.08 3.65
CA GLU A 77 8.89 -12.61 3.86
C GLU A 77 8.16 -12.94 2.54
N ILE A 78 8.37 -12.14 1.49
CA ILE A 78 7.84 -12.45 0.15
C ILE A 78 8.47 -13.74 -0.36
N TYR A 79 9.80 -13.87 -0.27
CA TYR A 79 10.51 -15.04 -0.75
C TYR A 79 10.06 -16.33 -0.05
N ASP A 80 9.92 -16.28 1.29
CA ASP A 80 9.43 -17.41 2.08
C ASP A 80 8.00 -17.83 1.73
N LYS A 81 7.17 -16.90 1.26
CA LYS A 81 5.80 -17.19 0.79
C LYS A 81 5.75 -17.72 -0.64
N VAL A 82 6.68 -17.29 -1.48
CA VAL A 82 6.76 -17.69 -2.89
C VAL A 82 7.41 -19.06 -3.04
N LYS A 83 8.47 -19.35 -2.28
CA LYS A 83 9.20 -20.62 -2.33
C LYS A 83 8.35 -21.89 -2.17
N PRO A 84 7.32 -21.95 -1.30
CA PRO A 84 6.44 -23.12 -1.18
C PRO A 84 5.32 -23.16 -2.23
N SER A 85 5.18 -22.15 -3.09
CA SER A 85 4.21 -22.14 -4.19
C SER A 85 4.46 -23.32 -5.12
N SER A 86 3.42 -24.10 -5.44
CA SER A 86 3.50 -25.20 -6.41
C SER A 86 3.81 -24.73 -7.84
N THR A 87 3.77 -23.41 -8.07
CA THR A 87 4.09 -22.76 -9.35
C THR A 87 5.54 -22.27 -9.40
N TYR A 88 6.23 -22.18 -8.26
CA TYR A 88 7.65 -21.85 -8.21
C TYR A 88 8.49 -23.09 -8.59
N LEU A 89 9.13 -23.05 -9.75
CA LEU A 89 10.12 -24.04 -10.17
C LEU A 89 11.53 -23.51 -9.82
N PRO A 90 12.38 -24.31 -9.15
CA PRO A 90 13.73 -23.91 -8.72
C PRO A 90 14.71 -23.76 -9.89
#